data_AF-A0A1F0FTJ5-F1
#
_entry.id   AF-A0A1F0FTJ5-F1
#
_cell.length_a   1.000
_cell.length_b   1.000
_cell.length_c   1.000
_cell.angle_alpha   90.00
_cell.angle_beta   90.00
_cell.angle_gamma   90.00
#
_symmetry.space_group_name_H-M   'P 1'
#
loop_
_entity.id
_entity.type
_entity.pdbx_description
1 polymer ?
#
loop_
_entity_poly.entity_id
_entity_poly.type
_entity_poly.pdbx_seq_one_letter_code
_entity_poly.pdbx_strand_id
1 'polypeptide(L)'
;MEHNNTMTEELRQALLENDRYTTADGQILKNAVVEAALTLRPDLLKLLLSSPRLRDNFFREVEGVLVFDKIRFQRFVMNKNFLPDSYTSFKNRIGLATPDDHFIADSREVVLSWPYKDCMLEGGQTKEESKRQELFWNEILAPDQISILTAPKAFANAKRYDSTGGHPTEQVTEQDNLIIKGNNLLALYSLRAKYAGKVKLIYIDPPYNTGNDSFGYNDSFRHSTWLTFMKNRLEVARDLLSPDGIIFISIDSSRQNANGIVGTSSLPYLNVLMDEVFGRINFIGHLHWKKKKQPSFLSRIAGVMESILIYAKK
;
A
#
# COMPACT_ATOMS: atom_id res chain seq x y z
N MET A 1 36.92 43.43 -6.63
CA MET A 1 35.59 42.78 -6.60
C MET A 1 35.70 41.58 -5.69
N GLU A 2 35.26 41.73 -4.46
CA GLU A 2 35.32 40.71 -3.42
C GLU A 2 34.55 39.47 -3.86
N HIS A 3 35.25 38.34 -4.03
CA HIS A 3 34.61 37.06 -4.27
C HIS A 3 33.80 36.72 -3.03
N ASN A 4 32.48 36.79 -3.14
CA ASN A 4 31.56 36.32 -2.12
C ASN A 4 31.63 34.79 -2.09
N ASN A 5 32.67 34.25 -1.44
CA ASN A 5 32.94 32.83 -1.39
C ASN A 5 31.83 32.13 -0.60
N THR A 6 31.05 31.30 -1.31
CA THR A 6 30.04 30.46 -0.70
C THR A 6 30.71 29.38 0.15
N MET A 7 30.07 28.94 1.25
CA MET A 7 30.57 27.86 2.12
C MET A 7 30.90 26.57 1.33
N THR A 8 30.19 26.35 0.23
CA THR A 8 30.44 25.27 -0.74
C THR A 8 31.83 25.39 -1.37
N GLU A 9 32.20 26.56 -1.86
CA GLU A 9 33.51 26.79 -2.48
C GLU A 9 34.63 26.70 -1.46
N GLU A 10 34.40 27.18 -0.23
CA GLU A 10 35.37 27.09 0.87
C GLU A 10 35.68 25.65 1.25
N LEU A 11 34.66 24.80 1.39
CA LEU A 11 34.87 23.36 1.61
C LEU A 11 35.53 22.69 0.40
N ARG A 12 35.14 23.07 -0.82
CA ARG A 12 35.70 22.53 -2.06
C ARG A 12 37.20 22.79 -2.14
N GLN A 13 37.63 24.04 -1.92
CA GLN A 13 39.04 24.43 -1.91
C GLN A 13 39.83 23.68 -0.84
N ALA A 14 39.30 23.62 0.38
CA ALA A 14 39.97 22.93 1.48
C ALA A 14 40.17 21.42 1.18
N LEU A 15 39.18 20.78 0.55
CA LEU A 15 39.31 19.38 0.11
C LEU A 15 40.27 19.21 -1.07
N LEU A 16 40.36 20.19 -1.97
CA LEU A 16 41.26 20.15 -3.13
C LEU A 16 42.74 20.16 -2.74
N GLU A 17 43.08 20.78 -1.60
CA GLU A 17 44.44 20.85 -1.06
C GLU A 17 44.93 19.52 -0.45
N ASN A 18 44.07 18.50 -0.38
CA ASN A 18 44.39 17.22 0.22
C ASN A 18 44.24 16.08 -0.79
N ASP A 19 45.39 15.53 -1.22
CA ASP A 19 45.52 14.44 -2.19
C ASP A 19 44.69 13.20 -1.86
N ARG A 20 44.25 13.04 -0.61
CA ARG A 20 43.41 11.90 -0.20
C ARG A 20 41.95 12.07 -0.59
N TYR A 21 41.51 13.32 -0.75
CA TYR A 21 40.14 13.65 -1.13
C TYR A 21 40.04 14.07 -2.59
N THR A 22 41.13 14.01 -3.35
CA THR A 22 41.20 14.39 -4.76
C THR A 22 41.80 13.31 -5.66
N THR A 23 41.42 13.34 -6.93
CA THR A 23 42.10 12.60 -7.99
C THR A 23 43.25 13.43 -8.57
N ALA A 24 44.15 12.78 -9.30
CA ALA A 24 45.23 13.45 -10.04
C ALA A 24 44.72 14.52 -11.04
N ASP A 25 43.47 14.38 -11.49
CA ASP A 25 42.78 15.33 -12.39
C ASP A 25 42.03 16.45 -11.65
N GLY A 26 42.20 16.58 -10.33
CA GLY A 26 41.60 17.64 -9.52
C GLY A 26 40.11 17.46 -9.21
N GLN A 27 39.58 16.23 -9.28
CA GLN A 27 38.20 15.94 -8.90
C GLN A 27 38.09 15.43 -7.46
N ILE A 28 37.04 15.85 -6.74
CA ILE A 28 36.83 15.43 -5.36
C ILE A 28 36.28 14.00 -5.30
N LEU A 29 36.95 13.14 -4.53
CA LEU A 29 36.55 11.77 -4.23
C LEU A 29 35.45 11.75 -3.15
N LYS A 30 34.20 11.92 -3.57
CA LYS A 30 33.03 11.99 -2.67
C LYS A 30 32.96 10.84 -1.65
N ASN A 31 33.22 9.60 -2.10
CA ASN A 31 33.18 8.44 -1.21
C ASN A 31 34.25 8.50 -0.12
N ALA A 32 35.46 8.96 -0.45
CA ALA A 32 36.55 9.11 0.51
C ALA A 32 36.26 10.19 1.56
N VAL A 33 35.63 11.31 1.15
CA VAL A 33 35.22 12.38 2.06
C VAL A 33 34.11 11.91 3.01
N VAL A 34 33.11 11.17 2.49
CA VAL A 34 32.00 10.62 3.29
C VAL A 34 32.51 9.56 4.27
N GLU A 35 33.41 8.68 3.83
CA GLU A 35 34.03 7.66 4.69
C GLU A 35 34.87 8.31 5.80
N ALA A 36 35.66 9.34 5.47
CA ALA A 36 36.45 10.09 6.46
C ALA A 36 35.57 10.79 7.50
N ALA A 37 34.38 11.28 7.10
CA ALA A 37 33.41 11.85 8.03
C ALA A 37 32.79 10.79 8.95
N LEU A 38 32.48 9.59 8.43
CA LEU A 38 31.95 8.47 9.22
C LEU A 38 32.95 7.96 10.26
N THR A 39 34.21 7.89 9.86
CA THR A 39 35.31 7.37 10.68
C THR A 39 35.96 8.46 11.56
N LEU A 40 35.39 9.67 11.59
CA LEU A 40 35.86 10.82 12.38
C LEU A 40 37.34 11.10 12.18
N ARG A 41 37.78 11.06 10.92
CA ARG A 41 39.20 11.11 10.62
C ARG A 41 39.85 12.44 11.05
N PRO A 42 40.98 12.40 11.76
CA PRO A 42 41.61 13.61 12.29
C PRO A 42 41.98 14.64 11.23
N ASP A 43 42.38 14.22 10.03
CA ASP A 43 42.76 15.13 8.94
C ASP A 43 41.56 15.88 8.35
N LEU A 44 40.42 15.21 8.15
CA LEU A 44 39.19 15.89 7.74
C LEU A 44 38.70 16.84 8.83
N LEU A 45 38.68 16.39 10.10
CA LEU A 45 38.23 17.24 11.21
C LEU A 45 39.11 18.48 11.38
N LYS A 46 40.44 18.35 11.27
CA LYS A 46 41.38 19.49 11.31
C LYS A 46 41.10 20.50 10.19
N LEU A 47 40.84 20.01 8.98
CA LEU A 47 40.49 20.83 7.81
C LEU A 47 39.18 21.58 8.03
N LEU A 48 38.17 20.94 8.62
CA LEU A 48 36.90 21.63 8.92
C LEU A 48 37.04 22.62 10.08
N LEU A 49 37.93 22.36 11.05
CA LEU A 49 38.21 23.24 12.17
C LEU A 49 39.06 24.46 11.79
N SER A 50 39.84 24.38 10.70
CA SER A 50 40.71 25.49 10.26
C SER A 50 39.94 26.66 9.65
N SER A 51 38.69 26.45 9.22
CA SER A 51 37.78 27.51 8.79
C SER A 51 36.74 27.80 9.88
N PRO A 52 36.62 29.05 10.36
CA PRO A 52 35.56 29.44 11.29
C PRO A 52 34.15 29.15 10.74
N ARG A 53 33.92 29.35 9.44
CA ARG A 53 32.62 29.11 8.81
C ARG A 53 32.27 27.61 8.73
N LEU A 54 33.23 26.77 8.34
CA LEU A 54 33.02 25.32 8.30
C LEU A 54 32.86 24.76 9.73
N ARG A 55 33.64 25.28 10.68
CA ARG A 55 33.54 24.94 12.10
C ARG A 55 32.15 25.25 12.63
N ASP A 56 31.69 26.49 12.49
CA ASP A 56 30.41 26.93 13.07
C ASP A 56 29.21 26.24 12.42
N ASN A 57 29.36 25.74 11.18
CA ASN A 57 28.29 25.02 10.50
C ASN A 57 28.29 23.50 10.76
N PHE A 58 29.46 22.87 10.90
CA PHE A 58 29.57 21.41 11.02
C PHE A 58 29.92 20.92 12.42
N PHE A 59 30.12 21.83 13.37
CA PHE A 59 30.33 21.49 14.77
C PHE A 59 29.27 22.16 15.64
N ARG A 60 28.97 21.53 16.77
CA ARG A 60 28.10 22.07 17.80
C ARG A 60 28.82 22.01 19.12
N GLU A 61 28.71 23.06 19.91
CA GLU A 61 29.25 23.07 21.26
C GLU A 61 28.26 22.39 22.21
N VAL A 62 28.75 21.41 22.96
CA VAL A 62 28.02 20.70 24.00
C VAL A 62 28.87 20.74 25.25
N GLU A 63 28.43 21.48 26.26
CA GLU A 63 29.14 21.62 27.55
C GLU A 63 30.63 22.01 27.42
N GLY A 64 30.95 22.94 26.50
CA GLY A 64 32.32 23.40 26.26
C GLY A 64 33.16 22.49 25.36
N VAL A 65 32.58 21.40 24.83
CA VAL A 65 33.23 20.48 23.89
C VAL A 65 32.63 20.64 22.50
N LEU A 66 33.48 20.84 21.49
CA LEU A 66 33.07 20.87 20.08
C LEU A 66 32.81 19.45 19.57
N VAL A 67 31.57 19.16 19.22
CA VAL A 67 31.12 17.89 18.67
C VAL A 67 30.84 18.03 17.17
N PHE A 68 31.43 17.14 16.37
CA PHE A 68 31.22 17.12 14.92
C PHE A 68 29.82 16.58 14.55
N ASP A 69 29.03 17.37 13.84
CA ASP A 69 27.71 17.00 13.31
C ASP A 69 27.87 16.23 11.99
N LYS A 70 28.24 14.95 12.12
CA LYS A 70 28.46 14.03 11.00
C LYS A 70 27.27 13.96 10.03
N ILE A 71 26.04 14.04 10.57
CA ILE A 71 24.82 13.94 9.77
C ILE A 71 24.66 15.19 8.90
N ARG A 72 24.85 16.38 9.48
CA ARG A 72 24.79 17.65 8.75
C ARG A 72 25.89 17.76 7.70
N PHE A 73 27.12 17.35 8.05
CA PHE A 73 28.23 17.33 7.10
C PHE A 73 27.98 16.38 5.93
N GLN A 74 27.52 15.15 6.20
CA GLN A 74 27.17 14.20 5.15
C GLN A 74 26.07 14.73 4.24
N ARG A 75 24.99 15.30 4.80
CA ARG A 75 23.92 15.93 4.00
C ARG A 75 24.47 17.04 3.10
N PHE A 76 25.43 17.83 3.61
CA PHE A 76 26.06 18.89 2.84
C PHE A 76 26.90 18.37 1.67
N VAL A 77 27.81 17.41 1.91
CA VAL A 77 28.67 16.81 0.87
C VAL A 77 27.86 15.94 -0.10
N MET A 78 26.75 15.36 0.36
CA MET A 78 25.85 14.58 -0.48
C MET A 78 24.99 15.44 -1.42
N ASN A 79 24.79 16.72 -1.08
CA ASN A 79 24.03 17.66 -1.89
C ASN A 79 24.66 17.83 -3.29
N LYS A 80 23.85 17.72 -4.34
CA LYS A 80 24.30 17.95 -5.73
C LYS A 80 24.69 19.41 -6.00
N ASN A 81 24.38 20.36 -5.13
CA ASN A 81 24.92 21.72 -5.23
C ASN A 81 26.42 21.79 -4.91
N PHE A 82 26.98 20.77 -4.25
CA PHE A 82 28.42 20.67 -3.99
C PHE A 82 29.20 20.23 -5.26
N LEU A 83 28.53 19.56 -6.22
CA LEU A 83 29.10 19.10 -7.49
C LEU A 83 28.06 19.21 -8.64
N PRO A 84 28.31 20.03 -9.68
CA PRO A 84 27.34 20.86 -10.43
C PRO A 84 26.17 20.21 -11.21
N ASP A 85 25.78 18.96 -10.98
CA ASP A 85 24.83 18.27 -11.88
C ASP A 85 23.34 18.29 -11.46
N SER A 86 22.86 19.20 -10.58
CA SER A 86 21.39 19.31 -10.38
C SER A 86 20.88 20.57 -9.65
N TYR A 87 19.81 21.16 -10.18
CA TYR A 87 19.05 22.28 -9.62
C TYR A 87 18.05 21.89 -8.51
N THR A 88 18.03 20.63 -8.05
CA THR A 88 17.10 20.13 -7.02
C THR A 88 17.76 19.13 -6.07
N SER A 89 17.34 19.14 -4.80
CA SER A 89 17.77 18.16 -3.79
C SER A 89 17.13 16.78 -3.98
N PHE A 90 16.10 16.68 -4.82
CA PHE A 90 15.39 15.44 -5.09
C PHE A 90 16.06 14.62 -6.20
N LYS A 91 16.03 13.29 -6.07
CA LYS A 91 16.46 12.39 -7.14
C LYS A 91 15.60 12.57 -8.40
N ASN A 92 16.19 12.34 -9.58
CA ASN A 92 15.52 12.43 -10.89
C ASN A 92 14.60 11.21 -11.16
N ARG A 93 13.79 10.87 -10.16
CA ARG A 93 12.86 9.74 -10.17
C ARG A 93 11.64 10.15 -9.37
N ILE A 94 10.44 9.89 -9.89
CA ILE A 94 9.19 10.17 -9.16
C ILE A 94 8.92 8.99 -8.22
N GLY A 95 8.64 9.27 -6.95
CA GLY A 95 8.30 8.25 -5.98
C GLY A 95 8.05 8.82 -4.59
N LEU A 96 7.47 8.00 -3.71
CA LEU A 96 7.41 8.32 -2.30
C LEU A 96 8.79 8.07 -1.69
N ALA A 97 9.30 9.03 -0.92
CA ALA A 97 10.55 8.93 -0.22
C ALA A 97 10.35 9.25 1.26
N THR A 98 11.24 8.73 2.12
CA THR A 98 11.32 9.19 3.51
C THR A 98 11.78 10.66 3.53
N PRO A 99 11.62 11.38 4.66
CA PRO A 99 12.20 12.72 4.81
C PRO A 99 13.72 12.79 4.58
N ASP A 100 14.40 11.63 4.61
CA ASP A 100 15.83 11.48 4.31
C ASP A 100 16.12 11.08 2.83
N ASP A 101 15.17 11.29 1.90
CA ASP A 101 15.29 11.05 0.45
C ASP A 101 15.64 9.60 0.03
N HIS A 102 15.31 8.64 0.90
CA HIS A 102 15.33 7.22 0.55
C HIS A 102 13.99 6.88 -0.10
N PHE A 103 13.99 6.41 -1.36
CA PHE A 103 12.74 5.99 -1.97
C PHE A 103 12.17 4.82 -1.20
N ILE A 104 10.89 4.89 -0.91
CA ILE A 104 10.14 3.79 -0.31
C ILE A 104 10.21 2.55 -1.24
N ALA A 105 10.34 2.74 -2.56
CA ALA A 105 10.57 1.65 -3.52
C ALA A 105 11.98 1.02 -3.49
N ASP A 106 12.95 1.67 -2.84
CA ASP A 106 14.27 1.07 -2.60
C ASP A 106 14.23 0.14 -1.36
N SER A 107 13.19 0.29 -0.52
CA SER A 107 12.78 -0.75 0.43
C SER A 107 12.07 -1.86 -0.32
N ARG A 108 12.46 -3.11 -0.08
CA ARG A 108 11.84 -4.28 -0.73
C ARG A 108 10.41 -4.55 -0.27
N GLU A 109 9.96 -3.90 0.79
CA GLU A 109 8.69 -4.23 1.44
C GLU A 109 7.97 -2.94 1.84
N VAL A 110 7.17 -2.43 0.92
CA VAL A 110 6.19 -1.38 1.19
C VAL A 110 4.87 -2.10 1.37
N VAL A 111 4.42 -2.20 2.60
CA VAL A 111 3.21 -2.94 2.92
C VAL A 111 2.15 -1.96 3.42
N LEU A 112 0.92 -2.08 2.92
CA LEU A 112 -0.19 -1.31 3.48
C LEU A 112 -0.43 -1.83 4.90
N SER A 113 -0.30 -0.99 5.92
CA SER A 113 -0.43 -1.40 7.34
C SER A 113 -1.70 -0.81 7.95
N TRP A 114 -2.52 -1.65 8.58
CA TRP A 114 -3.74 -1.24 9.29
C TRP A 114 -4.02 -2.17 10.48
N PRO A 115 -4.80 -1.73 11.49
CA PRO A 115 -5.19 -2.58 12.61
C PRO A 115 -5.95 -3.84 12.16
N TYR A 116 -5.67 -4.99 12.78
CA TYR A 116 -6.32 -6.29 12.50
C TYR A 116 -6.07 -6.83 11.09
N LYS A 117 -4.98 -6.41 10.44
CA LYS A 117 -4.54 -6.97 9.15
C LYS A 117 -4.19 -8.46 9.24
N ASP A 118 -3.75 -8.88 10.42
CA ASP A 118 -3.39 -10.23 10.85
C ASP A 118 -4.55 -11.04 11.44
N CYS A 119 -5.79 -10.60 11.16
CA CYS A 119 -7.00 -11.28 11.61
C CYS A 119 -7.84 -11.78 10.43
N MET A 120 -8.58 -12.86 10.70
CA MET A 120 -9.69 -13.32 9.86
C MET A 120 -11.01 -12.80 10.43
N LEU A 121 -11.76 -12.06 9.61
CA LEU A 121 -13.09 -11.59 9.98
C LEU A 121 -14.15 -12.61 9.57
N GLU A 122 -14.77 -13.25 10.57
CA GLU A 122 -15.80 -14.27 10.35
C GLU A 122 -17.02 -13.67 9.63
N GLY A 123 -17.44 -12.45 10.00
CA GLY A 123 -18.64 -11.80 9.43
C GLY A 123 -19.92 -12.49 9.92
N GLY A 124 -20.54 -11.94 10.96
CA GLY A 124 -21.60 -12.62 11.71
C GLY A 124 -23.04 -12.32 11.30
N GLN A 125 -23.27 -11.58 10.21
CA GLN A 125 -24.62 -11.14 9.86
C GLN A 125 -25.41 -12.23 9.13
N THR A 126 -26.42 -12.77 9.81
CA THR A 126 -27.27 -13.86 9.30
C THR A 126 -28.64 -13.39 8.82
N LYS A 127 -29.04 -12.16 9.18
CA LYS A 127 -30.27 -11.48 8.76
C LYS A 127 -30.00 -9.99 8.56
N GLU A 128 -30.71 -9.36 7.62
CA GLU A 128 -30.59 -7.93 7.32
C GLU A 128 -30.82 -7.03 8.54
N GLU A 129 -31.65 -7.47 9.49
CA GLU A 129 -32.01 -6.70 10.70
C GLU A 129 -31.11 -6.96 11.93
N SER A 130 -30.20 -7.94 11.87
CA SER A 130 -29.41 -8.36 13.05
C SER A 130 -28.02 -7.74 13.06
N LYS A 131 -27.82 -6.72 13.92
CA LYS A 131 -26.49 -6.19 14.26
C LYS A 131 -25.80 -7.14 15.24
N ARG A 132 -24.93 -8.03 14.74
CA ARG A 132 -24.07 -8.87 15.57
C ARG A 132 -22.68 -8.24 15.67
N GLN A 133 -22.04 -8.38 16.83
CA GLN A 133 -20.65 -7.96 17.01
C GLN A 133 -19.75 -8.76 16.06
N GLU A 134 -18.91 -8.05 15.31
CA GLU A 134 -17.92 -8.64 14.43
C GLU A 134 -16.81 -9.32 15.22
N LEU A 135 -16.52 -10.56 14.86
CA LEU A 135 -15.49 -11.37 15.51
C LEU A 135 -14.26 -11.43 14.61
N PHE A 136 -13.16 -10.91 15.14
CA PHE A 136 -11.84 -10.99 14.54
C PHE A 136 -11.04 -12.07 15.24
N TRP A 137 -10.62 -13.08 14.48
CA TRP A 137 -9.74 -14.12 14.97
C TRP A 137 -8.32 -13.83 14.51
N ASN A 138 -7.41 -13.63 15.47
CA ASN A 138 -6.00 -13.41 15.13
C ASN A 138 -5.37 -14.70 14.61
N GLU A 139 -4.59 -14.61 13.54
CA GLU A 139 -4.01 -15.77 12.86
C GLU A 139 -3.06 -16.58 13.74
N ILE A 140 -2.35 -15.92 14.68
CA ILE A 140 -1.37 -16.55 15.58
C ILE A 140 -2.01 -16.97 16.90
N LEU A 141 -2.85 -16.11 17.48
CA LEU A 141 -3.41 -16.33 18.82
C LEU A 141 -4.64 -17.25 18.82
N ALA A 142 -5.33 -17.40 17.70
CA ALA A 142 -6.56 -18.22 17.59
C ALA A 142 -6.50 -19.25 16.43
N PRO A 143 -5.45 -20.07 16.32
CA PRO A 143 -5.24 -20.97 15.18
C PRO A 143 -6.35 -22.00 14.99
N ASP A 144 -6.98 -22.45 16.08
CA ASP A 144 -8.11 -23.38 16.03
C ASP A 144 -9.32 -22.75 15.34
N GLN A 145 -9.62 -21.48 15.64
CA GLN A 145 -10.74 -20.77 15.03
C GLN A 145 -10.47 -20.49 13.56
N ILE A 146 -9.23 -20.13 13.20
CA ILE A 146 -8.80 -19.98 11.81
C ILE A 146 -8.94 -21.30 11.05
N SER A 147 -8.52 -22.41 11.66
CA SER A 147 -8.65 -23.74 11.07
C SER A 147 -10.12 -24.10 10.82
N ILE A 148 -11.00 -23.80 11.78
CA ILE A 148 -12.45 -23.99 11.62
C ILE A 148 -12.98 -23.14 10.47
N LEU A 149 -12.61 -21.86 10.38
CA LEU A 149 -13.10 -20.97 9.32
C LEU A 149 -12.65 -21.41 7.93
N THR A 150 -11.38 -21.78 7.80
CA THR A 150 -10.72 -22.11 6.53
C THR A 150 -10.93 -23.56 6.08
N ALA A 151 -11.35 -24.46 6.98
CA ALA A 151 -11.69 -25.83 6.64
C ALA A 151 -12.87 -25.90 5.64
N PRO A 152 -12.85 -26.80 4.65
CA PRO A 152 -14.00 -27.02 3.77
C PRO A 152 -15.26 -27.36 4.57
N LYS A 153 -16.39 -26.74 4.20
CA LYS A 153 -17.70 -27.03 4.79
C LYS A 153 -18.47 -28.03 3.94
N ALA A 154 -19.22 -28.90 4.58
CA ALA A 154 -20.19 -29.74 3.90
C ALA A 154 -21.38 -28.88 3.42
N PHE A 155 -21.67 -28.92 2.12
CA PHE A 155 -22.88 -28.32 1.57
C PHE A 155 -24.08 -29.23 1.84
N ALA A 156 -25.17 -28.65 2.32
CA ALA A 156 -26.42 -29.35 2.62
C ALA A 156 -27.60 -28.72 1.88
N ASN A 157 -28.71 -29.46 1.78
CA ASN A 157 -29.96 -29.01 1.15
C ASN A 157 -29.81 -28.63 -0.34
N ALA A 158 -29.00 -29.39 -1.08
CA ALA A 158 -28.83 -29.17 -2.51
C ALA A 158 -30.15 -29.37 -3.27
N LYS A 159 -30.49 -28.39 -4.10
CA LYS A 159 -31.66 -28.40 -4.98
C LYS A 159 -31.24 -28.06 -6.40
N ARG A 160 -31.74 -28.80 -7.38
CA ARG A 160 -31.60 -28.49 -8.79
C ARG A 160 -32.88 -27.81 -9.27
N TYR A 161 -32.72 -26.72 -10.01
CA TYR A 161 -33.82 -25.97 -10.59
C TYR A 161 -33.81 -26.16 -12.11
N ASP A 162 -34.95 -26.58 -12.64
CA ASP A 162 -35.21 -26.66 -14.08
C ASP A 162 -36.52 -25.93 -14.43
N SER A 163 -37.04 -26.13 -15.65
CA SER A 163 -38.28 -25.52 -16.11
C SER A 163 -39.53 -25.92 -15.31
N THR A 164 -39.46 -26.99 -14.53
CA THR A 164 -40.57 -27.53 -13.72
C THR A 164 -40.49 -27.13 -12.24
N GLY A 165 -39.35 -26.58 -11.80
CA GLY A 165 -39.13 -26.09 -10.44
C GLY A 165 -37.92 -26.70 -9.76
N GLY A 166 -37.87 -26.55 -8.42
CA GLY A 166 -36.74 -26.99 -7.60
C GLY A 166 -36.96 -28.38 -6.99
N HIS A 167 -36.10 -29.34 -7.31
CA HIS A 167 -36.13 -30.70 -6.76
C HIS A 167 -34.83 -31.04 -6.01
N PRO A 168 -34.86 -31.89 -4.96
CA PRO A 168 -33.66 -32.33 -4.27
C PRO A 168 -32.68 -33.02 -5.22
N THR A 169 -31.38 -32.82 -5.01
CA THR A 169 -30.34 -33.51 -5.77
C THR A 169 -29.17 -33.89 -4.88
N GLU A 170 -28.60 -35.07 -5.10
CA GLU A 170 -27.39 -35.55 -4.43
C GLU A 170 -26.14 -35.41 -5.30
N GLN A 171 -26.31 -35.01 -6.57
CA GLN A 171 -25.24 -34.96 -7.56
C GLN A 171 -25.01 -33.53 -8.04
N VAL A 172 -23.79 -33.04 -7.81
CA VAL A 172 -23.28 -31.75 -8.29
C VAL A 172 -22.02 -32.00 -9.12
N THR A 173 -22.10 -31.70 -10.40
CA THR A 173 -21.03 -31.86 -11.38
C THR A 173 -20.25 -30.55 -11.57
N GLU A 174 -19.13 -30.58 -12.28
CA GLU A 174 -18.38 -29.35 -12.58
C GLU A 174 -19.04 -28.50 -13.67
N GLN A 175 -20.00 -29.06 -14.40
CA GLN A 175 -20.74 -28.39 -15.48
C GLN A 175 -22.00 -27.67 -14.96
N ASP A 176 -22.32 -27.83 -13.68
CA ASP A 176 -23.51 -27.23 -13.08
C ASP A 176 -23.30 -25.75 -12.74
N ASN A 177 -24.35 -24.96 -12.94
CA ASN A 177 -24.44 -23.60 -12.38
C ASN A 177 -24.82 -23.70 -10.91
N LEU A 178 -24.02 -23.09 -10.03
CA LEU A 178 -24.20 -23.21 -8.57
C LEU A 178 -24.64 -21.89 -7.96
N ILE A 179 -25.66 -21.95 -7.11
CA ILE A 179 -26.05 -20.87 -6.20
C ILE A 179 -25.80 -21.36 -4.77
N ILE A 180 -24.90 -20.71 -4.06
CA ILE A 180 -24.53 -21.08 -2.69
C ILE A 180 -25.08 -20.03 -1.74
N LYS A 181 -25.96 -20.45 -0.84
CA LYS A 181 -26.50 -19.60 0.23
C LYS A 181 -25.67 -19.77 1.49
N GLY A 182 -25.00 -18.72 1.93
CA GLY A 182 -24.23 -18.72 3.18
C GLY A 182 -23.22 -17.58 3.24
N ASN A 183 -22.35 -17.64 4.25
CA ASN A 183 -21.23 -16.71 4.37
C ASN A 183 -20.23 -16.95 3.23
N ASN A 184 -19.94 -15.90 2.46
CA ASN A 184 -19.06 -15.98 1.30
C ASN A 184 -17.63 -16.42 1.64
N LEU A 185 -17.09 -16.08 2.82
CA LEU A 185 -15.75 -16.51 3.24
C LEU A 185 -15.70 -18.04 3.36
N LEU A 186 -16.67 -18.62 4.08
CA LEU A 186 -16.77 -20.07 4.25
C LEU A 186 -17.03 -20.78 2.91
N ALA A 187 -17.87 -20.19 2.06
CA ALA A 187 -18.14 -20.71 0.72
C ALA A 187 -16.88 -20.71 -0.15
N LEU A 188 -16.12 -19.62 -0.17
CA LEU A 188 -14.88 -19.49 -0.93
C LEU A 188 -13.84 -20.53 -0.50
N TYR A 189 -13.62 -20.71 0.81
CA TYR A 189 -12.70 -21.75 1.32
C TYR A 189 -13.17 -23.17 0.98
N SER A 190 -14.48 -23.41 1.01
CA SER A 190 -15.04 -24.71 0.63
C SER A 190 -14.88 -24.98 -0.87
N LEU A 191 -15.09 -23.95 -1.71
CA LEU A 191 -14.88 -24.05 -3.16
C LEU A 191 -13.40 -24.21 -3.52
N ARG A 192 -12.49 -23.61 -2.76
CA ARG A 192 -11.03 -23.68 -2.99
C ARG A 192 -10.55 -25.13 -3.09
N ALA A 193 -11.11 -26.04 -2.30
CA ALA A 193 -10.74 -27.45 -2.31
C ALA A 193 -10.92 -28.14 -3.69
N LYS A 194 -11.88 -27.68 -4.51
CA LYS A 194 -12.22 -28.28 -5.80
C LYS A 194 -11.91 -27.39 -7.00
N TYR A 195 -12.01 -26.07 -6.83
CA TYR A 195 -11.99 -25.08 -7.91
C TYR A 195 -10.75 -24.16 -7.90
N ALA A 196 -9.76 -24.40 -7.03
CA ALA A 196 -8.49 -23.68 -7.08
C ALA A 196 -7.85 -23.78 -8.47
N GLY A 197 -7.45 -22.64 -9.03
CA GLY A 197 -6.83 -22.59 -10.36
C GLY A 197 -7.77 -22.77 -11.55
N LYS A 198 -9.10 -22.84 -11.35
CA LYS A 198 -10.06 -23.19 -12.42
C LYS A 198 -11.01 -22.05 -12.80
N VAL A 199 -11.13 -21.00 -11.98
CA VAL A 199 -12.11 -19.91 -12.23
C VAL A 199 -11.56 -18.92 -13.25
N LYS A 200 -12.22 -18.78 -14.41
CA LYS A 200 -11.74 -17.89 -15.48
C LYS A 200 -11.97 -16.41 -15.18
N LEU A 201 -13.10 -16.08 -14.56
CA LEU A 201 -13.51 -14.70 -14.30
C LEU A 201 -14.22 -14.61 -12.96
N ILE A 202 -13.88 -13.59 -12.18
CA ILE A 202 -14.60 -13.20 -10.97
C ILE A 202 -15.12 -11.78 -11.17
N TYR A 203 -16.39 -11.55 -10.87
CA TYR A 203 -16.96 -10.21 -10.75
C TYR A 203 -17.57 -10.08 -9.35
N ILE A 204 -17.24 -9.02 -8.64
CA ILE A 204 -17.81 -8.73 -7.33
C ILE A 204 -18.23 -7.27 -7.22
N ASP A 205 -19.31 -7.06 -6.48
CA ASP A 205 -19.85 -5.75 -6.10
C ASP A 205 -19.92 -5.69 -4.56
N PRO A 206 -18.75 -5.45 -3.90
CA PRO A 206 -18.67 -5.42 -2.43
C PRO A 206 -19.37 -4.18 -1.85
N PRO A 207 -19.73 -4.19 -0.55
CA PRO A 207 -20.28 -2.99 0.09
C PRO A 207 -19.30 -1.82 -0.01
N TYR A 208 -19.79 -0.66 -0.43
CA TYR A 208 -18.95 0.50 -0.76
C TYR A 208 -18.47 1.31 0.46
N ASN A 209 -18.98 1.01 1.67
CA ASN A 209 -18.68 1.74 2.89
C ASN A 209 -19.16 3.22 2.83
N THR A 210 -20.37 3.47 2.32
CA THR A 210 -20.89 4.81 1.95
C THR A 210 -21.82 5.44 2.99
N GLY A 211 -22.35 4.67 3.95
CA GLY A 211 -23.18 5.09 5.09
C GLY A 211 -24.65 5.16 4.80
N ASN A 212 -25.01 4.90 3.56
CA ASN A 212 -26.37 4.78 3.12
C ASN A 212 -26.42 3.45 2.40
N ASP A 213 -26.92 2.43 3.08
CA ASP A 213 -27.62 1.41 2.35
C ASP A 213 -28.86 0.89 3.06
N SER A 214 -29.87 0.72 2.23
CA SER A 214 -31.15 0.04 2.45
C SER A 214 -30.98 -1.45 2.80
N PHE A 215 -29.76 -1.97 2.67
CA PHE A 215 -29.34 -3.27 3.13
C PHE A 215 -28.66 -3.06 4.49
N GLY A 216 -29.25 -3.55 5.58
CA GLY A 216 -28.80 -3.33 6.97
C GLY A 216 -27.44 -3.93 7.33
N TYR A 217 -26.49 -4.02 6.41
CA TYR A 217 -25.10 -4.30 6.70
C TYR A 217 -24.55 -3.27 7.70
N ASN A 218 -23.63 -3.71 8.56
CA ASN A 218 -22.93 -2.83 9.47
C ASN A 218 -21.99 -1.90 8.69
N ASP A 219 -22.56 -0.87 8.06
CA ASP A 219 -21.81 0.04 7.21
C ASP A 219 -20.88 0.95 8.01
N SER A 220 -20.93 0.93 9.35
CA SER A 220 -20.00 1.68 10.21
C SER A 220 -18.58 1.08 10.28
N PHE A 221 -18.14 0.41 9.21
CA PHE A 221 -16.79 -0.12 9.12
C PHE A 221 -15.78 1.03 9.20
N ARG A 222 -15.01 1.07 10.30
CA ARG A 222 -13.68 1.69 10.26
C ARG A 222 -12.96 1.09 9.05
N HIS A 223 -12.29 1.91 8.23
CA HIS A 223 -11.64 1.44 6.99
C HIS A 223 -10.75 0.20 7.18
N SER A 224 -10.12 0.05 8.37
CA SER A 224 -9.38 -1.14 8.76
C SER A 224 -10.20 -2.42 8.67
N THR A 225 -11.45 -2.40 9.16
CA THR A 225 -12.32 -3.57 9.13
C THR A 225 -12.73 -3.92 7.70
N TRP A 226 -13.09 -2.93 6.90
CA TRP A 226 -13.43 -3.14 5.49
C TRP A 226 -12.24 -3.73 4.72
N LEU A 227 -11.03 -3.23 4.99
CA LEU A 227 -9.80 -3.78 4.40
C LEU A 227 -9.54 -5.22 4.85
N THR A 228 -9.71 -5.56 6.13
CA THR A 228 -9.59 -6.95 6.60
C THR A 228 -10.67 -7.85 5.95
N PHE A 229 -11.93 -7.39 5.89
CA PHE A 229 -13.03 -8.08 5.24
C PHE A 229 -12.70 -8.42 3.78
N MET A 230 -12.22 -7.43 3.02
CA MET A 230 -11.86 -7.56 1.62
C MET A 230 -10.62 -8.44 1.45
N LYS A 231 -9.54 -8.20 2.22
CA LYS A 231 -8.28 -8.96 2.16
C LYS A 231 -8.56 -10.46 2.27
N ASN A 232 -9.25 -10.88 3.33
CA ASN A 232 -9.53 -12.30 3.59
C ASN A 232 -10.24 -13.00 2.42
N ARG A 233 -11.10 -12.28 1.68
CA ARG A 233 -11.87 -12.81 0.54
C ARG A 233 -11.08 -12.76 -0.75
N LEU A 234 -10.35 -11.68 -0.99
CA LEU A 234 -9.54 -11.48 -2.19
C LEU A 234 -8.37 -12.47 -2.27
N GLU A 235 -7.77 -12.82 -1.13
CA GLU A 235 -6.73 -13.85 -1.04
C GLU A 235 -7.25 -15.21 -1.55
N VAL A 236 -8.43 -15.63 -1.10
CA VAL A 236 -9.04 -16.89 -1.55
C VAL A 236 -9.55 -16.79 -2.99
N ALA A 237 -10.08 -15.63 -3.40
CA ALA A 237 -10.51 -15.40 -4.78
C ALA A 237 -9.33 -15.52 -5.77
N ARG A 238 -8.15 -15.01 -5.42
CA ARG A 238 -6.92 -15.17 -6.21
C ARG A 238 -6.53 -16.65 -6.37
N ASP A 239 -6.67 -17.44 -5.31
CA ASP A 239 -6.38 -18.88 -5.37
C ASP A 239 -7.32 -19.62 -6.34
N LEU A 240 -8.60 -19.22 -6.36
CA LEU A 240 -9.62 -19.79 -7.25
C LEU A 240 -9.37 -19.48 -8.73
N LEU A 241 -8.85 -18.30 -9.06
CA LEU A 241 -8.64 -17.90 -10.46
C LEU A 241 -7.70 -18.86 -11.22
N SER A 242 -7.94 -19.07 -12.51
CA SER A 242 -6.97 -19.72 -13.40
C SER A 242 -5.75 -18.82 -13.64
N PRO A 243 -4.60 -19.37 -14.11
CA PRO A 243 -3.40 -18.55 -14.38
C PRO A 243 -3.66 -17.35 -15.29
N ASP A 244 -4.57 -17.47 -16.23
CA ASP A 244 -5.04 -16.46 -17.18
C ASP A 244 -6.38 -15.81 -16.76
N GLY A 245 -6.76 -15.97 -15.50
CA GLY A 245 -8.02 -15.51 -14.94
C GLY A 245 -7.97 -14.03 -14.55
N ILE A 246 -9.13 -13.38 -14.60
CA ILE A 246 -9.29 -11.95 -14.32
C ILE A 246 -10.36 -11.69 -13.28
N ILE A 247 -10.18 -10.67 -12.46
CA ILE A 247 -11.15 -10.21 -11.47
C ILE A 247 -11.54 -8.76 -11.75
N PHE A 248 -12.85 -8.50 -11.67
CA PHE A 248 -13.48 -7.20 -11.75
C PHE A 248 -14.11 -6.88 -10.40
N ILE A 249 -13.82 -5.69 -9.87
CA ILE A 249 -14.36 -5.24 -8.59
C ILE A 249 -14.99 -3.87 -8.79
N SER A 250 -16.31 -3.81 -8.66
CA SER A 250 -17.03 -2.53 -8.62
C SER A 250 -16.76 -1.83 -7.30
N ILE A 251 -16.57 -0.51 -7.35
CA ILE A 251 -16.31 0.30 -6.18
C ILE A 251 -16.77 1.74 -6.41
N ASP A 252 -17.32 2.33 -5.36
CA ASP A 252 -17.69 3.73 -5.42
C ASP A 252 -16.46 4.66 -5.48
N SER A 253 -16.61 5.71 -6.28
CA SER A 253 -15.67 6.81 -6.36
C SER A 253 -16.18 8.08 -5.64
N SER A 254 -17.35 8.01 -5.02
CA SER A 254 -17.89 9.14 -4.26
C SER A 254 -17.09 9.40 -2.98
N ARG A 255 -17.06 10.67 -2.55
CA ARG A 255 -16.29 11.15 -1.40
C ARG A 255 -16.97 10.89 -0.06
N GLN A 256 -18.14 10.28 -0.04
CA GLN A 256 -18.95 10.11 1.16
C GLN A 256 -18.76 8.68 1.65
N ASN A 257 -18.12 8.53 2.81
CA ASN A 257 -18.02 7.24 3.47
C ASN A 257 -19.06 7.12 4.60
N ALA A 258 -19.11 5.95 5.23
CA ALA A 258 -20.23 5.60 6.06
C ALA A 258 -20.44 6.36 7.37
N ASN A 259 -19.45 7.15 7.75
CA ASN A 259 -19.51 7.96 8.95
C ASN A 259 -19.84 9.43 8.65
N GLY A 260 -20.33 9.73 7.43
CA GLY A 260 -20.55 11.09 6.96
C GLY A 260 -19.24 11.89 6.77
N ILE A 261 -18.09 11.21 6.85
CA ILE A 261 -16.78 11.83 6.67
C ILE A 261 -16.57 12.01 5.16
N VAL A 262 -16.42 13.27 4.75
CA VAL A 262 -16.03 13.61 3.39
C VAL A 262 -14.52 13.42 3.28
N GLY A 263 -14.09 12.43 2.50
CA GLY A 263 -12.68 12.05 2.41
C GLY A 263 -12.34 11.22 1.18
N THR A 264 -11.18 10.59 1.20
CA THR A 264 -10.77 9.61 0.18
C THR A 264 -11.72 8.41 0.23
N SER A 265 -12.29 8.02 -0.91
CA SER A 265 -13.17 6.85 -0.99
C SER A 265 -12.40 5.54 -0.72
N SER A 266 -13.09 4.41 -0.68
CA SER A 266 -12.45 3.09 -0.54
C SER A 266 -11.58 2.70 -1.75
N LEU A 267 -11.76 3.34 -2.91
CA LEU A 267 -11.08 2.99 -4.17
C LEU A 267 -9.54 3.02 -4.07
N PRO A 268 -8.86 4.07 -3.57
CA PRO A 268 -7.40 4.06 -3.48
C PRO A 268 -6.88 2.98 -2.53
N TYR A 269 -7.58 2.72 -1.43
CA TYR A 269 -7.19 1.66 -0.48
C TYR A 269 -7.38 0.27 -1.08
N LEU A 270 -8.49 0.05 -1.81
CA LEU A 270 -8.73 -1.17 -2.56
C LEU A 270 -7.61 -1.40 -3.59
N ASN A 271 -7.21 -0.36 -4.32
CA ASN A 271 -6.17 -0.47 -5.33
C ASN A 271 -4.83 -0.91 -4.71
N VAL A 272 -4.44 -0.31 -3.58
CA VAL A 272 -3.22 -0.73 -2.87
C VAL A 272 -3.34 -2.15 -2.29
N LEU A 273 -4.52 -2.51 -1.77
CA LEU A 273 -4.77 -3.88 -1.31
C LEU A 273 -4.68 -4.90 -2.46
N MET A 274 -5.19 -4.55 -3.64
CA MET A 274 -5.10 -5.39 -4.84
C MET A 274 -3.66 -5.50 -5.34
N ASP A 275 -2.88 -4.42 -5.30
CA ASP A 275 -1.43 -4.46 -5.56
C ASP A 275 -0.71 -5.44 -4.62
N GLU A 276 -1.10 -5.51 -3.35
CA GLU A 276 -0.53 -6.44 -2.37
C GLU A 276 -0.98 -7.89 -2.64
N VAL A 277 -2.28 -8.12 -2.86
CA VAL A 277 -2.84 -9.47 -3.01
C VAL A 277 -2.49 -10.07 -4.37
N PHE A 278 -2.65 -9.30 -5.46
CA PHE A 278 -2.48 -9.77 -6.85
C PHE A 278 -1.11 -9.43 -7.43
N GLY A 279 -0.39 -8.46 -6.87
CA GLY A 279 0.85 -7.94 -7.43
C GLY A 279 0.59 -6.80 -8.41
N ARG A 280 1.29 -5.68 -8.21
CA ARG A 280 1.14 -4.47 -9.04
C ARG A 280 1.28 -4.68 -10.54
N ILE A 281 2.17 -5.58 -10.96
CA ILE A 281 2.40 -5.87 -12.39
C ILE A 281 1.18 -6.49 -13.07
N ASN A 282 0.24 -7.04 -12.29
CA ASN A 282 -0.96 -7.69 -12.78
C ASN A 282 -2.18 -6.75 -12.81
N PHE A 283 -1.98 -5.46 -12.50
CA PHE A 283 -2.99 -4.44 -12.73
C PHE A 283 -3.28 -4.31 -14.22
N ILE A 284 -4.53 -4.50 -14.62
CA ILE A 284 -4.94 -4.42 -16.03
C ILE A 284 -5.46 -3.04 -16.36
N GLY A 285 -6.31 -2.48 -15.49
CA GLY A 285 -6.91 -1.19 -15.77
C GLY A 285 -8.08 -0.83 -14.88
N HIS A 286 -8.65 0.31 -15.21
CA HIS A 286 -9.72 0.94 -14.46
C HIS A 286 -10.81 1.39 -15.43
N LEU A 287 -12.02 0.85 -15.28
CA LEU A 287 -13.17 1.28 -16.07
C LEU A 287 -13.99 2.29 -15.29
N HIS A 288 -14.54 3.26 -16.00
CA HIS A 288 -15.45 4.25 -15.45
C HIS A 288 -16.87 3.96 -15.94
N TRP A 289 -17.76 3.62 -15.01
CA TRP A 289 -19.15 3.33 -15.32
C TRP A 289 -20.05 4.52 -15.02
N LYS A 290 -20.75 5.05 -16.02
CA LYS A 290 -21.69 6.16 -15.83
C LYS A 290 -23.03 5.65 -15.33
N LYS A 291 -23.24 5.65 -14.00
CA LYS A 291 -24.48 5.21 -13.36
C LYS A 291 -25.66 6.17 -13.52
N LYS A 292 -25.40 7.47 -13.74
CA LYS A 292 -26.45 8.50 -13.84
C LYS A 292 -26.26 9.39 -15.06
N LYS A 293 -27.36 9.75 -15.72
CA LYS A 293 -27.33 10.63 -16.91
C LYS A 293 -26.91 12.06 -16.55
N GLN A 294 -27.43 12.59 -15.44
CA GLN A 294 -27.25 13.95 -14.95
C GLN A 294 -26.86 13.93 -13.45
N PRO A 295 -25.97 14.83 -13.00
CA PRO A 295 -25.65 14.98 -11.58
C PRO A 295 -26.78 15.67 -10.81
N SER A 296 -26.72 15.61 -9.47
CA SER A 296 -27.59 16.44 -8.63
C SER A 296 -27.20 17.91 -8.77
N PHE A 297 -28.18 18.81 -8.92
CA PHE A 297 -27.96 20.26 -8.97
C PHE A 297 -27.25 20.79 -7.71
N LEU A 298 -27.43 20.12 -6.58
CA LEU A 298 -26.81 20.49 -5.30
C LEU A 298 -25.36 20.00 -5.15
N SER A 299 -24.86 19.19 -6.09
CA SER A 299 -23.53 18.60 -5.96
C SER A 299 -22.43 19.54 -6.47
N ARG A 300 -21.37 19.73 -5.66
CA ARG A 300 -20.16 20.48 -6.08
C ARG A 300 -19.37 19.73 -7.16
N ILE A 301 -19.48 18.41 -7.18
CA ILE A 301 -18.87 17.51 -8.17
C ILE A 301 -19.92 16.46 -8.54
N ALA A 302 -20.05 16.18 -9.83
CA ALA A 302 -20.99 15.21 -10.37
C ALA A 302 -20.72 13.77 -9.90
N GLY A 303 -21.48 13.29 -8.91
CA GLY A 303 -21.46 11.89 -8.46
C GLY A 303 -22.21 10.93 -9.41
N VAL A 304 -21.80 10.88 -10.67
CA VAL A 304 -22.47 10.11 -11.74
C VAL A 304 -21.67 8.91 -12.23
N MET A 305 -20.43 8.78 -11.78
CA MET A 305 -19.51 7.72 -12.17
C MET A 305 -19.27 6.75 -11.00
N GLU A 306 -19.09 5.49 -11.34
CA GLU A 306 -18.53 4.44 -10.50
C GLU A 306 -17.29 3.87 -11.17
N SER A 307 -16.53 3.12 -10.39
CA SER A 307 -15.24 2.59 -10.80
C SER A 307 -15.28 1.07 -10.80
N ILE A 308 -14.64 0.46 -11.79
CA ILE A 308 -14.44 -0.99 -11.83
C ILE A 308 -12.95 -1.23 -11.98
N LEU A 309 -12.36 -1.84 -10.95
CA LEU A 309 -10.94 -2.16 -10.88
C LEU A 309 -10.70 -3.56 -11.46
N ILE A 310 -9.66 -3.71 -12.29
CA ILE A 310 -9.37 -4.96 -13.00
C ILE A 310 -7.95 -5.44 -12.72
N TYR A 311 -7.83 -6.69 -12.28
CA TYR A 311 -6.55 -7.39 -12.08
C TYR A 311 -6.57 -8.76 -12.75
N ALA A 312 -5.42 -9.20 -13.24
CA ALA A 312 -5.17 -10.58 -13.62
C ALA A 312 -4.56 -11.38 -12.45
N LYS A 313 -4.62 -12.71 -12.51
CA LYS A 313 -3.93 -13.57 -11.53
C LYS A 313 -2.40 -13.54 -11.69
N LYS A 314 -1.92 -13.59 -12.93
CA LYS A 314 -0.51 -13.61 -13.36
C LYS A 314 -0.34 -12.92 -14.70
#